data_AF-A0A7C7TG99-F1
#
_entry.id   AF-A0A7C7TG99-F1
#
_cell.length_a   1.000
_cell.length_b   1.000
_cell.length_c   1.000
_cell.angle_alpha   90.00
_cell.angle_beta   90.00
_cell.angle_gamma   90.00
#
_symmetry.space_group_name_H-M   'P 1'
#
loop_
_entity.id
_entity.type
_entity.pdbx_description
1 polymer ?
#
loop_
_entity_poly.entity_id
_entity_poly.type
_entity_poly.pdbx_seq_one_letter_code
_entity_poly.pdbx_strand_id
1 'polypeptide(L)'
;MTKILSPFFLALSMAVHVASAAEKVSPFVVSPKAAELLESYCFSCHDEETQKGDVRLDRLDTLALDTRLDLLNKMQEQLYLKEMPPKKKKKQPSEAERQQLADWVSGELGKHNASKLEEKLRKPAYGNYVDHDKLFSGKYKDLKGFTYDRRWLISEYIFDAKFNQLLNHKPTKTIDGKRQSVIGDNNRRVNLTNPFLLPTNTGVRYYANTTLNGGHLLTMLTNAKEASTYMIYLTKRDKRYLPAIEGIMKMEWEHERVLASREGFLNKFIDRITRDIYGEKNDVLLPTFVRIEVKPAVQTEGKEIKKSPFHAAQPGTQELVLIFQSMHRHKTEGETDEQLIEKCEREWFNLGHNERTIQSRLTFLAGYMVEFRKQVKQHRYEEKH
;
A
#
# COMPACT_ATOMS: atom_id res chain seq x y z
N MET A 1 -75.99 23.98 30.23
CA MET A 1 -75.82 22.94 29.21
C MET A 1 -74.42 22.35 29.35
N THR A 2 -74.34 21.01 29.31
CA THR A 2 -73.16 20.15 29.08
C THR A 2 -71.97 20.12 30.08
N LYS A 3 -71.85 18.94 30.70
CA LYS A 3 -70.79 18.40 31.58
C LYS A 3 -69.52 18.02 30.80
N ILE A 4 -68.43 17.71 31.51
CA ILE A 4 -67.53 16.51 31.42
C ILE A 4 -66.20 16.87 32.15
N LEU A 5 -66.02 16.46 33.42
CA LEU A 5 -65.24 15.29 33.90
C LEU A 5 -63.74 15.33 33.56
N SER A 6 -62.90 15.57 34.58
CA SER A 6 -61.44 15.49 34.56
C SER A 6 -60.99 14.22 35.30
N PRO A 7 -60.06 13.40 34.75
CA PRO A 7 -59.64 12.16 35.38
C PRO A 7 -58.43 12.37 36.31
N PHE A 8 -58.54 11.80 37.51
CA PHE A 8 -57.48 11.64 38.50
C PHE A 8 -56.50 10.55 38.01
N PHE A 9 -55.23 10.89 37.77
CA PHE A 9 -54.18 9.90 37.45
C PHE A 9 -53.57 9.36 38.75
N LEU A 10 -53.79 8.07 39.02
CA LEU A 10 -53.18 7.31 40.10
C LEU A 10 -51.82 6.77 39.61
N ALA A 11 -50.71 7.25 40.18
CA ALA A 11 -49.37 6.76 39.86
C ALA A 11 -49.06 5.48 40.66
N LEU A 12 -48.96 4.34 39.96
CA LEU A 12 -48.58 3.05 40.52
C LEU A 12 -47.05 2.87 40.39
N SER A 13 -46.33 2.93 41.52
CA SER A 13 -44.90 2.64 41.59
C SER A 13 -44.68 1.12 41.67
N MET A 14 -44.10 0.52 40.62
CA MET A 14 -43.60 -0.86 40.64
C MET A 14 -42.13 -0.86 41.08
N ALA A 15 -41.86 -1.34 42.29
CA ALA A 15 -40.52 -1.62 42.78
C ALA A 15 -40.03 -2.95 42.20
N VAL A 16 -39.08 -2.91 41.27
CA VAL A 16 -38.40 -4.10 40.74
C VAL A 16 -37.37 -4.57 41.78
N HIS A 17 -37.68 -5.67 42.47
CA HIS A 17 -36.70 -6.39 43.28
C HIS A 17 -35.85 -7.28 42.37
N VAL A 18 -34.58 -6.91 42.18
CA VAL A 18 -33.59 -7.77 41.54
C VAL A 18 -33.10 -8.77 42.58
N ALA A 19 -33.65 -9.98 42.55
CA ALA A 19 -33.11 -11.11 43.31
C ALA A 19 -31.84 -11.62 42.60
N SER A 20 -30.68 -11.42 43.21
CA SER A 20 -29.44 -12.06 42.80
C SER A 20 -29.47 -13.52 43.26
N ALA A 21 -29.60 -14.44 42.30
CA ALA A 21 -29.38 -15.86 42.55
C ALA A 21 -27.87 -16.11 42.61
N ALA A 22 -27.35 -16.36 43.81
CA ALA A 22 -26.00 -16.90 43.98
C ALA A 22 -26.01 -18.37 43.49
N GLU A 23 -25.34 -18.64 42.36
CA GLU A 23 -25.11 -19.99 41.87
C GLU A 23 -24.32 -20.81 42.90
N LYS A 24 -24.86 -21.97 43.28
CA LYS A 24 -24.15 -22.97 44.08
C LYS A 24 -23.02 -23.56 43.23
N VAL A 25 -21.79 -23.12 43.49
CA VAL A 25 -20.58 -23.66 42.86
C VAL A 25 -20.37 -25.10 43.32
N SER A 26 -20.43 -26.05 42.40
CA SER A 26 -20.03 -27.44 42.65
C SER A 26 -18.52 -27.50 42.96
N PRO A 27 -18.09 -28.28 43.96
CA PRO A 27 -16.69 -28.37 44.33
C PRO A 27 -15.88 -28.96 43.16
N PHE A 28 -14.74 -28.34 42.86
CA PHE A 28 -13.82 -28.84 41.84
C PHE A 28 -13.16 -30.11 42.34
N VAL A 29 -13.17 -31.14 41.49
CA VAL A 29 -12.55 -32.43 41.77
C VAL A 29 -11.69 -32.82 40.58
N VAL A 30 -10.41 -33.09 40.84
CA VAL A 30 -9.50 -33.65 39.84
C VAL A 30 -9.93 -35.09 39.55
N SER A 31 -10.14 -35.43 38.28
CA SER A 31 -10.53 -36.81 37.92
C SER A 31 -9.45 -37.81 38.36
N PRO A 32 -9.81 -39.06 38.76
CA PRO A 32 -8.83 -40.04 39.21
C PRO A 32 -7.71 -40.29 38.20
N LYS A 33 -8.04 -40.30 36.89
CA LYS A 33 -7.05 -40.49 35.83
C LYS A 33 -6.12 -39.28 35.68
N ALA A 34 -6.64 -38.06 35.81
CA ALA A 34 -5.79 -36.86 35.80
C ALA A 34 -4.86 -36.82 37.01
N ALA A 35 -5.34 -37.23 38.19
CA ALA A 35 -4.52 -37.29 39.40
C ALA A 35 -3.32 -38.25 39.24
N GLU A 36 -3.55 -39.46 38.71
CA GLU A 36 -2.49 -40.45 38.43
C GLU A 36 -1.41 -39.90 37.48
N LEU A 37 -1.82 -39.18 36.43
CA LEU A 37 -0.91 -38.60 35.46
C LEU A 37 -0.15 -37.39 36.03
N LEU A 38 -0.81 -36.53 36.82
CA LEU A 38 -0.16 -35.43 37.52
C LEU A 38 0.89 -35.92 38.52
N GLU A 39 0.59 -36.99 39.25
CA GLU A 39 1.54 -37.63 40.17
C GLU A 39 2.76 -38.20 39.42
N SER A 40 2.51 -38.87 38.30
CA SER A 40 3.56 -39.52 37.52
C SER A 40 4.52 -38.54 36.82
N TYR A 41 4.00 -37.39 36.37
CA TYR A 41 4.73 -36.50 35.45
C TYR A 41 4.95 -35.08 35.97
N CYS A 42 4.13 -34.57 36.88
CA CYS A 42 4.10 -33.16 37.25
C CYS A 42 4.59 -32.89 38.69
N PHE A 43 4.12 -33.66 39.68
CA PHE A 43 4.34 -33.34 41.10
C PHE A 43 5.81 -33.37 41.52
N SER A 44 6.67 -34.20 40.90
CA SER A 44 8.13 -34.19 41.18
C SER A 44 8.84 -32.85 40.95
N CYS A 45 8.17 -31.86 40.35
CA CYS A 45 8.69 -30.50 40.16
C CYS A 45 7.70 -29.40 40.54
N HIS A 46 6.41 -29.72 40.71
CA HIS A 46 5.33 -28.75 40.93
C HIS A 46 4.49 -29.12 42.17
N ASP A 47 5.15 -29.58 43.22
CA ASP A 47 4.60 -29.84 44.55
C ASP A 47 4.93 -28.71 45.53
N GLU A 48 4.62 -28.89 46.81
CA GLU A 48 4.91 -27.96 47.90
C GLU A 48 6.41 -27.63 48.04
N GLU A 49 7.28 -28.63 47.87
CA GLU A 49 8.70 -28.51 48.17
C GLU A 49 9.48 -27.87 47.01
N THR A 50 9.15 -28.19 45.76
CA THR A 50 9.99 -27.85 44.61
C THR A 50 9.52 -26.61 43.85
N GLN A 51 8.21 -26.46 43.63
CA GLN A 51 7.55 -25.31 42.97
C GLN A 51 8.31 -24.70 41.78
N LYS A 52 8.83 -25.51 40.84
CA LYS A 52 9.64 -25.00 39.73
C LYS A 52 8.86 -24.01 38.88
N GLY A 53 9.49 -22.86 38.60
CA GLY A 53 8.87 -21.77 37.83
C GLY A 53 7.70 -21.12 38.56
N ASP A 54 7.71 -21.14 39.91
CA ASP A 54 6.68 -20.60 40.79
C ASP A 54 5.28 -21.18 40.52
N VAL A 55 5.24 -22.48 40.21
CA VAL A 55 4.01 -23.22 39.89
C VAL A 55 3.86 -24.44 40.80
N ARG A 56 2.71 -24.51 41.49
CA ARG A 56 2.28 -25.59 42.39
C ARG A 56 0.96 -26.21 41.88
N LEU A 57 0.90 -27.54 41.71
CA LEU A 57 -0.21 -28.25 41.05
C LEU A 57 -0.93 -29.27 41.96
N ASP A 58 -0.40 -29.58 43.15
CA ASP A 58 -0.96 -30.57 44.09
C ASP A 58 -2.21 -30.10 44.85
N ARG A 59 -2.53 -28.80 44.79
CA ARG A 59 -3.63 -28.17 45.55
C ARG A 59 -4.64 -27.40 44.68
N LEU A 60 -4.82 -27.82 43.44
CA LEU A 60 -5.72 -27.16 42.48
C LEU A 60 -7.14 -26.97 43.04
N ASP A 61 -7.64 -27.93 43.81
CA ASP A 61 -8.96 -27.92 44.47
C ASP A 61 -9.15 -26.81 45.50
N THR A 62 -8.07 -26.32 46.11
CA THR A 62 -8.12 -25.26 47.13
C THR A 62 -7.95 -23.85 46.57
N LEU A 63 -7.59 -23.70 45.29
CA LEU A 63 -7.39 -22.41 44.64
C LEU A 63 -8.72 -21.69 44.36
N ALA A 64 -8.71 -20.35 44.45
CA ALA A 64 -9.79 -19.52 43.93
C ALA A 64 -9.98 -19.76 42.43
N LEU A 65 -11.23 -19.63 41.94
CA LEU A 65 -11.59 -19.99 40.58
C LEU A 65 -10.71 -19.31 39.53
N ASP A 66 -10.56 -17.98 39.59
CA ASP A 66 -9.77 -17.24 38.60
C ASP A 66 -8.30 -17.68 38.57
N THR A 67 -7.69 -17.86 39.75
CA THR A 67 -6.31 -18.35 39.87
C THR A 67 -6.16 -19.76 39.32
N ARG A 68 -7.14 -20.64 39.57
CA ARG A 68 -7.17 -21.99 39.02
C ARG A 68 -7.26 -21.97 37.50
N LEU A 69 -8.15 -21.17 36.92
CA LEU A 69 -8.32 -21.06 35.47
C LEU A 69 -7.06 -20.53 34.79
N ASP A 70 -6.38 -19.55 35.38
CA ASP A 70 -5.10 -19.05 34.86
C ASP A 70 -4.00 -20.12 34.89
N LEU A 71 -3.94 -20.92 35.97
CA LEU A 71 -2.98 -22.00 36.10
C LEU A 71 -3.27 -23.15 35.11
N LEU A 72 -4.54 -23.52 34.94
CA LEU A 72 -4.98 -24.50 33.95
C LEU A 72 -4.66 -24.03 32.51
N ASN A 73 -4.84 -22.75 32.21
CA ASN A 73 -4.42 -22.18 30.91
C ASN A 73 -2.91 -22.33 30.68
N LYS A 74 -2.07 -22.03 31.69
CA LYS A 74 -0.62 -22.25 31.59
C LYS A 74 -0.30 -23.72 31.34
N MET A 75 -0.97 -24.63 32.05
CA MET A 75 -0.77 -26.07 31.88
C MET A 75 -1.17 -26.54 30.47
N GLN A 76 -2.28 -26.04 29.95
CA GLN A 76 -2.75 -26.33 28.59
C GLN A 76 -1.71 -25.94 27.53
N GLU A 77 -1.15 -24.73 27.64
CA GLU A 77 -0.11 -24.24 26.72
C GLU A 77 1.16 -25.10 26.77
N GLN A 78 1.62 -25.48 27.97
CA GLN A 78 2.83 -26.32 28.13
C GLN A 78 2.65 -27.74 27.59
N LEU A 79 1.46 -28.33 27.78
CA LEU A 79 1.11 -29.63 27.23
C LEU A 79 1.03 -29.59 25.69
N TYR A 80 0.39 -28.56 25.15
CA TYR A 80 0.25 -28.36 23.70
C TYR A 80 1.60 -28.18 23.00
N LEU A 81 2.48 -27.34 23.57
CA LEU A 81 3.82 -27.08 23.04
C LEU A 81 4.82 -28.21 23.31
N LYS A 82 4.44 -29.24 24.06
CA LYS A 82 5.30 -30.38 24.43
C LYS A 82 6.55 -29.96 25.22
N GLU A 83 6.46 -28.86 25.96
CA GLU A 83 7.56 -28.32 26.77
C GLU A 83 7.58 -28.88 28.20
N MET A 84 6.43 -29.41 28.68
CA MET A 84 6.33 -30.09 29.98
C MET A 84 5.83 -31.54 29.84
N PRO A 85 6.45 -32.50 30.56
CA PRO A 85 7.68 -32.37 31.34
C PRO A 85 8.91 -32.04 30.46
N PRO A 86 9.94 -31.35 30.98
CA PRO A 86 11.07 -30.92 30.16
C PRO A 86 11.75 -32.09 29.45
N LYS A 87 12.21 -31.89 28.20
CA LYS A 87 12.81 -32.95 27.35
C LYS A 87 13.95 -33.74 28.03
N LYS A 88 14.64 -33.15 29.01
CA LYS A 88 15.71 -33.79 29.80
C LYS A 88 15.20 -34.81 30.85
N LYS A 89 13.91 -34.83 31.17
CA LYS A 89 13.32 -35.77 32.14
C LYS A 89 13.15 -37.15 31.49
N LYS A 90 13.62 -38.19 32.20
CA LYS A 90 13.53 -39.59 31.75
C LYS A 90 12.09 -40.09 31.64
N LYS A 91 11.20 -39.64 32.53
CA LYS A 91 9.77 -39.95 32.49
C LYS A 91 9.06 -38.91 31.62
N GLN A 92 8.45 -39.35 30.54
CA GLN A 92 7.63 -38.56 29.63
C GLN A 92 6.29 -39.28 29.44
N PRO A 93 5.17 -38.56 29.38
CA PRO A 93 3.90 -39.16 29.00
C PRO A 93 3.96 -39.60 27.54
N SER A 94 3.31 -40.72 27.23
CA SER A 94 3.00 -41.10 25.85
C SER A 94 2.09 -40.05 25.19
N GLU A 95 1.98 -40.06 23.86
CA GLU A 95 1.06 -39.13 23.17
C GLU A 95 -0.40 -39.33 23.63
N ALA A 96 -0.80 -40.57 23.97
CA ALA A 96 -2.14 -40.86 24.49
C ALA A 96 -2.36 -40.29 25.90
N GLU A 97 -1.41 -40.46 26.81
CA GLU A 97 -1.48 -39.90 28.17
C GLU A 97 -1.43 -38.37 28.17
N ARG A 98 -0.61 -37.79 27.28
CA ARG A 98 -0.57 -36.33 27.10
C ARG A 98 -1.90 -35.81 26.56
N GLN A 99 -2.51 -36.51 25.62
CA GLN A 99 -3.85 -36.15 25.12
C GLN A 99 -4.90 -36.25 26.24
N GLN A 100 -4.85 -37.27 27.09
CA GLN A 100 -5.75 -37.39 28.25
C GLN A 100 -5.62 -36.21 29.22
N LEU A 101 -4.39 -35.75 29.52
CA LEU A 101 -4.16 -34.55 30.33
C LEU A 101 -4.70 -33.29 29.63
N ALA A 102 -4.44 -33.13 28.32
CA ALA A 102 -4.90 -31.98 27.56
C ALA A 102 -6.43 -31.92 27.50
N ASP A 103 -7.10 -33.06 27.25
CA ASP A 103 -8.56 -33.17 27.20
C ASP A 103 -9.19 -32.85 28.55
N TRP A 104 -8.59 -33.32 29.64
CA TRP A 104 -9.03 -32.99 30.99
C TRP A 104 -8.97 -31.48 31.25
N VAL A 105 -7.83 -30.83 30.95
CA VAL A 105 -7.66 -29.38 31.12
C VAL A 105 -8.63 -28.60 30.25
N SER A 106 -8.77 -28.96 28.98
CA SER A 106 -9.73 -28.36 28.06
C SER A 106 -11.16 -28.50 28.57
N GLY A 107 -11.53 -29.66 29.12
CA GLY A 107 -12.84 -29.90 29.72
C GLY A 107 -13.11 -29.00 30.93
N GLU A 108 -12.14 -28.85 31.84
CA GLU A 108 -12.27 -27.96 32.99
C GLU A 108 -12.35 -26.48 32.60
N LEU A 109 -11.52 -26.02 31.65
CA LEU A 109 -11.59 -24.66 31.12
C LEU A 109 -12.91 -24.40 30.35
N GLY A 110 -13.41 -25.41 29.64
CA GLY A 110 -14.63 -25.35 28.84
C GLY A 110 -15.89 -25.13 29.68
N LYS A 111 -15.97 -25.70 30.89
CA LYS A 111 -17.08 -25.46 31.85
C LYS A 111 -17.26 -23.97 32.19
N HIS A 112 -16.21 -23.18 32.04
CA HIS A 112 -16.18 -21.75 32.37
C HIS A 112 -15.93 -20.84 31.16
N ASN A 113 -15.90 -21.37 29.93
CA ASN A 113 -15.51 -20.63 28.71
C ASN A 113 -14.17 -19.86 28.86
N ALA A 114 -13.20 -20.45 29.58
CA ALA A 114 -11.98 -19.76 30.00
C ALA A 114 -10.71 -20.16 29.20
N SER A 115 -10.87 -20.93 28.12
CA SER A 115 -9.75 -21.48 27.34
C SER A 115 -9.11 -20.44 26.42
N LYS A 116 -7.96 -19.89 26.82
CA LYS A 116 -7.22 -18.85 26.07
C LYS A 116 -6.50 -19.44 24.86
N LEU A 117 -5.91 -20.64 24.99
CA LEU A 117 -5.18 -21.28 23.90
C LEU A 117 -6.11 -21.66 22.75
N GLU A 118 -7.24 -22.29 23.03
CA GLU A 118 -8.21 -22.66 21.99
C GLU A 118 -8.77 -21.44 21.26
N GLU A 119 -8.99 -20.32 21.97
CA GLU A 119 -9.37 -19.05 21.35
C GLU A 119 -8.26 -18.51 20.44
N LYS A 120 -6.99 -18.56 20.87
CA LYS A 120 -5.84 -18.15 20.05
C LYS A 120 -5.70 -19.01 18.79
N LEU A 121 -5.86 -20.34 18.90
CA LEU A 121 -5.72 -21.28 17.77
C LEU A 121 -6.76 -21.05 16.67
N ARG A 122 -7.89 -20.40 16.99
CA ARG A 122 -8.90 -19.98 15.98
C ARG A 122 -8.48 -18.74 15.20
N LYS A 123 -7.47 -17.98 15.65
CA LYS A 123 -7.04 -16.73 15.01
C LYS A 123 -6.11 -17.03 13.82
N PRO A 124 -6.22 -16.32 12.68
CA PRO A 124 -5.40 -16.58 11.50
C PRO A 124 -3.88 -16.56 11.76
N ALA A 125 -3.41 -15.71 12.67
CA ALA A 125 -2.00 -15.60 13.05
C ALA A 125 -1.43 -16.89 13.69
N TYR A 126 -2.29 -17.77 14.22
CA TYR A 126 -1.89 -19.04 14.85
C TYR A 126 -2.17 -20.26 13.95
N GLY A 127 -2.60 -20.06 12.70
CA GLY A 127 -2.86 -21.15 11.76
C GLY A 127 -1.63 -21.99 11.37
N ASN A 128 -0.42 -21.49 11.65
CA ASN A 128 0.84 -22.19 11.38
C ASN A 128 1.36 -23.05 12.54
N TYR A 129 0.68 -23.08 13.70
CA TYR A 129 1.07 -23.97 14.83
C TYR A 129 0.63 -25.42 14.62
N VAL A 130 0.68 -25.89 13.38
CA VAL A 130 0.47 -27.28 13.00
C VAL A 130 1.78 -28.06 13.11
N ASP A 131 1.67 -29.32 13.53
CA ASP A 131 2.82 -30.24 13.57
C ASP A 131 3.30 -30.52 12.13
N HIS A 132 4.43 -29.92 11.76
CA HIS A 132 4.95 -29.98 10.40
C HIS A 132 5.40 -31.39 10.01
N ASP A 133 5.92 -32.19 10.94
CA ASP A 133 6.30 -33.57 10.68
C ASP A 133 5.05 -34.40 10.36
N LYS A 134 3.96 -34.22 11.11
CA LYS A 134 2.67 -34.84 10.77
C LYS A 134 2.15 -34.36 9.41
N LEU A 135 2.27 -33.06 9.10
CA LEU A 135 1.80 -32.48 7.84
C LEU A 135 2.55 -33.01 6.61
N PHE A 136 3.88 -33.19 6.71
CA PHE A 136 4.75 -33.51 5.57
C PHE A 136 5.29 -34.94 5.53
N SER A 137 5.09 -35.76 6.57
CA SER A 137 5.53 -37.17 6.60
C SER A 137 4.83 -38.09 5.59
N GLY A 138 3.72 -37.64 4.99
CA GLY A 138 2.89 -38.47 4.11
C GLY A 138 2.06 -39.53 4.83
N LYS A 139 2.22 -39.69 6.17
CA LYS A 139 1.48 -40.66 7.01
C LYS A 139 -0.05 -40.50 6.92
N TYR A 140 -0.51 -39.28 6.66
CA TYR A 140 -1.92 -38.92 6.62
C TYR A 140 -2.42 -38.58 5.21
N LYS A 141 -1.67 -38.94 4.15
CA LYS A 141 -2.03 -38.62 2.76
C LYS A 141 -3.40 -39.19 2.34
N ASP A 142 -3.78 -40.32 2.93
CA ASP A 142 -5.01 -41.05 2.60
C ASP A 142 -6.21 -40.57 3.45
N LEU A 143 -5.98 -39.72 4.45
CA LEU A 143 -7.06 -39.10 5.22
C LEU A 143 -7.69 -37.96 4.41
N LYS A 144 -9.02 -37.86 4.49
CA LYS A 144 -9.76 -36.76 3.89
C LYS A 144 -9.32 -35.44 4.56
N GLY A 145 -8.90 -34.46 3.76
CA GLY A 145 -8.50 -33.14 4.25
C GLY A 145 -9.60 -32.50 5.10
N PHE A 146 -9.22 -31.88 6.23
CA PHE A 146 -10.17 -31.30 7.20
C PHE A 146 -10.98 -30.14 6.62
N THR A 147 -10.45 -29.44 5.63
CA THR A 147 -11.22 -28.49 4.82
C THR A 147 -11.49 -29.07 3.45
N TYR A 148 -12.75 -29.01 3.01
CA TYR A 148 -13.11 -29.19 1.61
C TYR A 148 -12.24 -28.30 0.73
N ASP A 149 -12.06 -28.70 -0.54
CA ASP A 149 -11.37 -27.90 -1.54
C ASP A 149 -11.91 -26.46 -1.51
N ARG A 150 -11.08 -25.55 -1.00
CA ARG A 150 -11.48 -24.16 -0.83
C ARG A 150 -11.40 -23.50 -2.19
N ARG A 151 -12.53 -22.95 -2.62
CA ARG A 151 -12.57 -22.10 -3.79
C ARG A 151 -12.02 -20.73 -3.41
N TRP A 152 -10.81 -20.41 -3.88
CA TRP A 152 -10.29 -19.04 -3.81
C TRP A 152 -11.11 -18.17 -4.76
N LEU A 153 -12.09 -17.44 -4.21
CA LEU A 153 -12.80 -16.40 -4.94
C LEU A 153 -11.89 -15.17 -4.96
N ILE A 154 -11.19 -14.96 -6.07
CA ILE A 154 -10.46 -13.73 -6.31
C ILE A 154 -11.49 -12.66 -6.69
N SER A 155 -11.72 -11.72 -5.79
CA SER A 155 -12.52 -10.54 -6.09
C SER A 155 -11.61 -9.47 -6.69
N GLU A 156 -11.95 -8.97 -7.89
CA GLU A 156 -11.22 -7.86 -8.53
C GLU A 156 -11.16 -6.63 -7.61
N TYR A 157 -12.21 -6.44 -6.82
CA TYR A 157 -12.26 -5.42 -5.78
C TYR A 157 -11.11 -5.51 -4.77
N ILE A 158 -10.69 -6.72 -4.38
CA ILE A 158 -9.59 -6.91 -3.42
C ILE A 158 -8.26 -6.48 -4.05
N PHE A 159 -8.07 -6.77 -5.34
CA PHE A 159 -6.88 -6.32 -6.09
C PHE A 159 -6.80 -4.79 -6.07
N ASP A 160 -7.89 -4.11 -6.47
CA ASP A 160 -7.92 -2.65 -6.50
C ASP A 160 -7.79 -2.03 -5.10
N ALA A 161 -8.49 -2.58 -4.10
CA ALA A 161 -8.38 -2.17 -2.71
C ALA A 161 -6.94 -2.23 -2.20
N LYS A 162 -6.24 -3.33 -2.49
CA LYS A 162 -4.87 -3.55 -2.04
C LYS A 162 -3.91 -2.56 -2.70
N PHE A 163 -4.00 -2.37 -4.01
CA PHE A 163 -3.15 -1.41 -4.71
C PHE A 163 -3.49 0.03 -4.36
N ASN A 164 -4.75 0.36 -4.08
CA ASN A 164 -5.12 1.68 -3.59
C ASN A 164 -4.47 1.98 -2.24
N GLN A 165 -4.49 1.02 -1.32
CA GLN A 165 -3.77 1.16 -0.05
C GLN A 165 -2.26 1.32 -0.27
N LEU A 166 -1.65 0.46 -1.08
CA LEU A 166 -0.22 0.51 -1.36
C LEU A 166 0.16 1.86 -1.97
N LEU A 167 -0.56 2.34 -2.98
CA LEU A 167 -0.24 3.56 -3.71
C LEU A 167 -0.77 4.84 -3.02
N ASN A 168 -1.18 4.75 -1.75
CA ASN A 168 -1.79 5.82 -0.96
C ASN A 168 -2.90 6.57 -1.74
N HIS A 169 -3.68 5.82 -2.51
CA HIS A 169 -4.78 6.32 -3.30
C HIS A 169 -6.08 6.16 -2.51
N LYS A 170 -6.82 7.26 -2.35
CA LYS A 170 -8.11 7.29 -1.67
C LYS A 170 -9.18 7.68 -2.68
N PRO A 171 -9.80 6.71 -3.38
CA PRO A 171 -10.76 7.03 -4.40
C PRO A 171 -12.07 7.52 -3.78
N THR A 172 -12.73 8.41 -4.51
CA THR A 172 -14.06 8.90 -4.16
C THR A 172 -14.96 8.84 -5.38
N LYS A 173 -16.18 8.33 -5.22
CA LYS A 173 -17.22 8.36 -6.27
C LYS A 173 -18.42 9.17 -5.81
N THR A 174 -19.12 9.75 -6.77
CA THR A 174 -20.44 10.35 -6.53
C THR A 174 -21.48 9.26 -6.69
N ILE A 175 -22.12 8.90 -5.58
CA ILE A 175 -23.21 7.91 -5.53
C ILE A 175 -24.44 8.67 -5.05
N ASP A 176 -25.51 8.65 -5.84
CA ASP A 176 -26.76 9.37 -5.56
C ASP A 176 -26.56 10.85 -5.22
N GLY A 177 -25.70 11.52 -6.00
CA GLY A 177 -25.38 12.94 -5.84
C GLY A 177 -24.46 13.25 -4.63
N LYS A 178 -24.08 12.26 -3.83
CA LYS A 178 -23.19 12.43 -2.67
C LYS A 178 -21.81 11.85 -2.95
N ARG A 179 -20.77 12.64 -2.65
CA ARG A 179 -19.38 12.18 -2.76
C ARG A 179 -19.04 11.26 -1.58
N GLN A 180 -18.69 10.02 -1.88
CA GLN A 180 -18.38 8.97 -0.90
C GLN A 180 -17.01 8.37 -1.17
N SER A 181 -16.30 7.99 -0.10
CA SER A 181 -15.06 7.22 -0.21
C SER A 181 -15.39 5.80 -0.64
N VAL A 182 -14.68 5.29 -1.64
CA VAL A 182 -14.80 3.92 -2.11
C VAL A 182 -13.44 3.24 -1.99
N ILE A 183 -13.43 1.91 -1.92
CA ILE A 183 -12.21 1.14 -1.63
C ILE A 183 -11.65 0.49 -2.90
N GLY A 184 -12.51 -0.07 -3.77
CA GLY A 184 -12.10 -0.83 -4.96
C GLY A 184 -12.28 -0.09 -6.29
N ASP A 185 -12.07 1.23 -6.32
CA ASP A 185 -12.04 1.95 -7.59
C ASP A 185 -10.66 1.84 -8.24
N ASN A 186 -10.61 1.73 -9.56
CA ASN A 186 -9.36 1.56 -10.30
C ASN A 186 -8.86 2.86 -10.97
N ASN A 187 -9.54 3.99 -10.75
CA ASN A 187 -9.16 5.30 -11.28
C ASN A 187 -7.99 5.95 -10.51
N ARG A 188 -6.88 5.22 -10.45
CA ARG A 188 -5.60 5.62 -9.86
C ARG A 188 -4.67 6.18 -10.93
N ARG A 189 -3.64 6.93 -10.51
CA ARG A 189 -2.62 7.48 -11.42
C ARG A 189 -1.78 6.41 -12.12
N VAL A 190 -1.70 5.22 -11.52
CA VAL A 190 -0.98 4.07 -12.06
C VAL A 190 -2.01 3.10 -12.61
N ASN A 191 -1.96 2.84 -13.92
CA ASN A 191 -2.87 1.88 -14.53
C ASN A 191 -2.36 0.46 -14.27
N LEU A 192 -3.06 -0.30 -13.43
CA LEU A 192 -2.70 -1.67 -13.09
C LEU A 192 -3.82 -2.60 -13.52
N THR A 193 -3.45 -3.66 -14.22
CA THR A 193 -4.38 -4.65 -14.77
C THR A 193 -4.48 -5.84 -13.84
N ASN A 194 -5.68 -6.27 -13.46
CA ASN A 194 -5.80 -7.50 -12.68
C ASN A 194 -5.27 -8.69 -13.50
N PRO A 195 -4.22 -9.40 -13.03
CA PRO A 195 -3.67 -10.54 -13.76
C PRO A 195 -4.61 -11.75 -13.80
N PHE A 196 -5.65 -11.76 -12.96
CA PHE A 196 -6.66 -12.81 -12.89
C PHE A 196 -8.01 -12.21 -13.26
N LEU A 197 -8.25 -12.03 -14.56
CA LEU A 197 -9.53 -11.51 -15.05
C LEU A 197 -10.66 -12.51 -14.71
N LEU A 198 -11.75 -12.01 -14.14
CA LEU A 198 -12.98 -12.79 -14.08
C LEU A 198 -13.57 -12.84 -15.50
N PRO A 199 -14.02 -14.01 -15.99
CA PRO A 199 -14.78 -14.04 -17.24
C PRO A 199 -16.06 -13.21 -17.07
N THR A 200 -16.49 -12.55 -18.15
CA THR A 200 -17.69 -11.72 -18.21
C THR A 200 -19.00 -12.47 -17.96
N ASN A 201 -18.97 -13.82 -18.00
CA ASN A 201 -20.14 -14.65 -17.81
C ASN A 201 -20.38 -14.91 -16.31
N THR A 202 -21.58 -14.62 -15.83
CA THR A 202 -22.03 -14.93 -14.47
C THR A 202 -21.96 -16.43 -14.19
N GLY A 203 -21.16 -16.84 -13.20
CA GLY A 203 -21.02 -18.22 -12.76
C GLY A 203 -19.73 -18.42 -11.98
N VAL A 204 -19.62 -19.54 -11.24
CA VAL A 204 -18.41 -19.82 -10.47
C VAL A 204 -17.51 -20.80 -11.20
N ARG A 205 -16.36 -20.34 -11.71
CA ARG A 205 -15.32 -21.21 -12.28
C ARG A 205 -14.20 -21.51 -11.29
N TYR A 206 -13.69 -22.74 -11.36
CA TYR A 206 -12.57 -23.21 -10.56
C TYR A 206 -11.26 -22.71 -11.18
N TYR A 207 -10.51 -21.88 -10.45
CA TYR A 207 -9.15 -21.49 -10.84
C TYR A 207 -8.13 -22.63 -10.68
N ALA A 208 -8.49 -23.72 -10.00
CA ALA A 208 -7.64 -24.89 -9.86
C ALA A 208 -7.34 -25.61 -11.18
N ASN A 209 -8.12 -25.36 -12.25
CA ASN A 209 -8.05 -26.15 -13.49
C ASN A 209 -7.44 -25.39 -14.68
N THR A 210 -7.07 -24.11 -14.52
CA THR A 210 -6.40 -23.33 -15.57
C THR A 210 -4.98 -22.99 -15.16
N THR A 211 -4.01 -23.53 -15.88
CA THR A 211 -2.59 -23.25 -15.64
C THR A 211 -2.29 -21.77 -15.86
N LEU A 212 -1.57 -21.15 -14.93
CA LEU A 212 -1.02 -19.82 -15.14
C LEU A 212 -0.02 -19.86 -16.30
N ASN A 213 -0.22 -19.01 -17.30
CA ASN A 213 0.64 -18.91 -18.47
C ASN A 213 1.57 -17.69 -18.38
N GLY A 214 2.44 -17.53 -19.38
CA GLY A 214 3.37 -16.41 -19.47
C GLY A 214 2.69 -15.04 -19.56
N GLY A 215 1.46 -14.95 -20.07
CA GLY A 215 0.70 -13.71 -20.13
C GLY A 215 0.30 -13.18 -18.74
N HIS A 216 -0.12 -14.08 -17.85
CA HIS A 216 -0.39 -13.71 -16.45
C HIS A 216 0.90 -13.24 -15.76
N LEU A 217 2.00 -13.97 -15.93
CA LEU A 217 3.30 -13.58 -15.38
C LEU A 217 3.75 -12.20 -15.88
N LEU A 218 3.65 -11.96 -17.18
CA LEU A 218 4.01 -10.67 -17.78
C LEU A 218 3.18 -9.53 -17.19
N THR A 219 1.87 -9.76 -17.01
CA THR A 219 0.97 -8.78 -16.38
C THR A 219 1.39 -8.48 -14.94
N MET A 220 1.72 -9.51 -14.16
CA MET A 220 2.20 -9.36 -12.79
C MET A 220 3.53 -8.59 -12.73
N LEU A 221 4.47 -8.88 -13.62
CA LEU A 221 5.76 -8.18 -13.71
C LEU A 221 5.58 -6.71 -14.08
N THR A 222 4.74 -6.42 -15.08
CA THR A 222 4.41 -5.04 -15.46
C THR A 222 3.78 -4.30 -14.29
N ASN A 223 2.78 -4.89 -13.62
CA ASN A 223 2.16 -4.27 -12.46
C ASN A 223 3.17 -4.00 -11.34
N ALA A 224 4.07 -4.94 -11.07
CA ALA A 224 5.10 -4.77 -10.05
C ALA A 224 6.04 -3.60 -10.41
N LYS A 225 6.47 -3.50 -11.68
CA LYS A 225 7.29 -2.39 -12.18
C LYS A 225 6.59 -1.04 -12.05
N GLU A 226 5.35 -0.95 -12.50
CA GLU A 226 4.58 0.30 -12.46
C GLU A 226 4.29 0.73 -11.02
N ALA A 227 3.86 -0.20 -10.16
CA ALA A 227 3.60 0.06 -8.76
C ALA A 227 4.88 0.51 -8.03
N SER A 228 5.98 -0.24 -8.13
CA SER A 228 7.25 0.09 -7.49
C SER A 228 7.80 1.45 -7.92
N THR A 229 7.75 1.77 -9.22
CA THR A 229 8.15 3.08 -9.74
C THR A 229 7.36 4.21 -9.09
N TYR A 230 6.03 4.04 -8.97
CA TYR A 230 5.20 5.04 -8.33
C TYR A 230 5.41 5.11 -6.81
N MET A 231 5.66 3.98 -6.14
CA MET A 231 5.99 3.94 -4.72
C MET A 231 7.32 4.69 -4.43
N ILE A 232 8.31 4.55 -5.30
CA ILE A 232 9.57 5.33 -5.25
C ILE A 232 9.27 6.82 -5.41
N TYR A 233 8.43 7.21 -6.37
CA TYR A 233 7.99 8.59 -6.55
C TYR A 233 7.30 9.16 -5.30
N LEU A 234 6.39 8.39 -4.68
CA LEU A 234 5.73 8.80 -3.43
C LEU A 234 6.73 9.00 -2.30
N THR A 235 7.71 8.11 -2.19
CA THR A 235 8.78 8.18 -1.18
C THR A 235 9.63 9.44 -1.36
N LYS A 236 9.98 9.79 -2.60
CA LYS A 236 10.72 11.02 -2.91
C LYS A 236 9.95 12.29 -2.50
N ARG A 237 8.61 12.23 -2.48
CA ARG A 237 7.73 13.34 -2.04
C ARG A 237 7.48 13.37 -0.54
N ASP A 238 7.28 12.21 0.09
CA ASP A 238 7.12 12.06 1.54
C ASP A 238 7.96 10.89 2.03
N LYS A 239 9.07 11.23 2.71
CA LYS A 239 10.04 10.27 3.25
C LYS A 239 9.42 9.27 4.24
N ARG A 240 8.29 9.60 4.85
CA ARG A 240 7.59 8.74 5.82
C ARG A 240 6.80 7.62 5.16
N TYR A 241 6.54 7.72 3.85
CA TYR A 241 5.76 6.72 3.12
C TYR A 241 6.47 5.36 3.07
N LEU A 242 7.76 5.33 2.70
CA LEU A 242 8.63 4.14 2.78
C LEU A 242 10.03 4.51 3.31
N PRO A 243 10.21 4.57 4.64
CA PRO A 243 11.46 5.02 5.25
C PRO A 243 12.68 4.17 4.87
N ALA A 244 12.49 2.87 4.62
CA ALA A 244 13.57 1.98 4.18
C ALA A 244 14.12 2.36 2.81
N ILE A 245 13.26 2.74 1.86
CA ILE A 245 13.68 3.17 0.52
C ILE A 245 14.36 4.53 0.58
N GLU A 246 13.86 5.46 1.38
CA GLU A 246 14.57 6.73 1.65
C GLU A 246 15.96 6.46 2.20
N GLY A 247 16.11 5.56 3.18
CA GLY A 247 17.42 5.22 3.75
C GLY A 247 18.43 4.70 2.73
N ILE A 248 17.97 3.88 1.77
CA ILE A 248 18.81 3.32 0.70
C ILE A 248 19.12 4.38 -0.37
N MET A 249 18.11 5.14 -0.80
CA MET A 249 18.20 6.03 -1.97
C MET A 249 18.68 7.45 -1.62
N LYS A 250 18.84 7.80 -0.34
CA LYS A 250 19.14 9.16 0.10
C LYS A 250 20.33 9.78 -0.63
N MET A 251 21.44 9.06 -0.71
CA MET A 251 22.67 9.54 -1.35
C MET A 251 22.47 9.80 -2.85
N GLU A 252 21.78 8.88 -3.53
CA GLU A 252 21.45 9.01 -4.95
C GLU A 252 20.55 10.24 -5.21
N TRP A 253 19.48 10.41 -4.42
CA TRP A 253 18.58 11.56 -4.56
C TRP A 253 19.21 12.88 -4.13
N GLU A 254 20.21 12.87 -3.25
CA GLU A 254 21.05 14.04 -2.97
C GLU A 254 21.94 14.37 -4.17
N HIS A 255 22.59 13.37 -4.75
CA HIS A 255 23.41 13.53 -5.94
C HIS A 255 22.59 14.07 -7.14
N GLU A 256 21.44 13.47 -7.44
CA GLU A 256 20.52 13.95 -8.48
C GLU A 256 20.12 15.41 -8.28
N ARG A 257 19.83 15.82 -7.03
CA ARG A 257 19.50 17.22 -6.72
C ARG A 257 20.65 18.17 -6.96
N VAL A 258 21.87 17.77 -6.62
CA VAL A 258 23.09 18.56 -6.88
C VAL A 258 23.30 18.68 -8.39
N LEU A 259 23.18 17.59 -9.15
CA LEU A 259 23.29 17.61 -10.61
C LEU A 259 22.24 18.53 -11.24
N ALA A 260 20.97 18.39 -10.86
CA ALA A 260 19.88 19.24 -11.37
C ALA A 260 20.11 20.73 -11.03
N SER A 261 20.64 21.03 -9.84
CA SER A 261 21.00 22.40 -9.46
C SER A 261 22.15 22.95 -10.30
N ARG A 262 23.17 22.13 -10.57
CA ARG A 262 24.32 22.52 -11.39
C ARG A 262 23.93 22.72 -12.84
N GLU A 263 23.14 21.81 -13.40
CA GLU A 263 22.56 21.93 -14.74
C GLU A 263 21.74 23.21 -14.86
N GLY A 264 20.83 23.46 -13.91
CA GLY A 264 20.02 24.68 -13.89
C GLY A 264 20.86 25.96 -13.77
N PHE A 265 21.97 25.94 -13.02
CA PHE A 265 22.91 27.05 -12.96
C PHE A 265 23.64 27.27 -14.29
N LEU A 266 24.22 26.21 -14.86
CA LEU A 266 24.95 26.30 -16.13
C LEU A 266 24.03 26.77 -17.25
N ASN A 267 22.85 26.18 -17.41
CA ASN A 267 21.89 26.59 -18.45
C ASN A 267 21.49 28.07 -18.37
N LYS A 268 21.51 28.67 -17.16
CA LYS A 268 21.17 30.08 -16.96
C LYS A 268 22.36 31.03 -17.14
N PHE A 269 23.57 30.60 -16.77
CA PHE A 269 24.72 31.50 -16.61
C PHE A 269 25.89 31.18 -17.55
N ILE A 270 25.83 30.12 -18.35
CA ILE A 270 26.97 29.67 -19.14
C ILE A 270 27.51 30.76 -20.08
N ASP A 271 26.65 31.48 -20.82
CA ASP A 271 27.10 32.55 -21.73
C ASP A 271 27.84 33.67 -20.98
N ARG A 272 27.32 34.08 -19.82
CA ARG A 272 27.99 35.08 -18.98
C ARG A 272 29.34 34.56 -18.47
N ILE A 273 29.37 33.34 -17.93
CA ILE A 273 30.59 32.75 -17.38
C ILE A 273 31.67 32.60 -18.45
N THR A 274 31.32 32.14 -19.64
CA THR A 274 32.30 31.96 -20.71
C THR A 274 32.79 33.28 -21.26
N ARG A 275 31.94 34.32 -21.36
CA ARG A 275 32.37 35.68 -21.67
C ARG A 275 33.28 36.27 -20.58
N ASP A 276 32.96 36.06 -19.31
CA ASP A 276 33.77 36.55 -18.19
C ASP A 276 35.16 35.88 -18.16
N ILE A 277 35.25 34.59 -18.54
CA ILE A 277 36.52 33.83 -18.57
C ILE A 277 37.34 34.08 -19.84
N TYR A 278 36.69 34.05 -21.01
CA TYR A 278 37.38 34.05 -22.31
C TYR A 278 37.35 35.41 -23.03
N GLY A 279 36.53 36.36 -22.57
CA GLY A 279 36.34 37.65 -23.22
C GLY A 279 35.95 37.50 -24.69
N GLU A 280 36.60 38.26 -25.56
CA GLU A 280 36.39 38.24 -27.02
C GLU A 280 36.73 36.89 -27.67
N LYS A 281 37.54 36.04 -27.00
CA LYS A 281 37.86 34.71 -27.52
C LYS A 281 36.67 33.74 -27.43
N ASN A 282 35.66 34.05 -26.62
CA ASN A 282 34.46 33.22 -26.49
C ASN A 282 33.75 33.03 -27.84
N ASP A 283 33.67 34.08 -28.65
CA ASP A 283 32.94 34.04 -29.92
C ASP A 283 33.60 33.09 -30.93
N VAL A 284 34.91 32.85 -30.82
CA VAL A 284 35.66 31.86 -31.62
C VAL A 284 35.42 30.42 -31.15
N LEU A 285 35.02 30.24 -29.89
CA LEU A 285 34.72 28.93 -29.30
C LEU A 285 33.28 28.47 -29.58
N LEU A 286 32.41 29.40 -29.99
CA LEU A 286 31.03 29.07 -30.36
C LEU A 286 30.99 28.41 -31.74
N PRO A 287 30.06 27.46 -31.96
CA PRO A 287 29.88 26.87 -33.29
C PRO A 287 29.45 27.93 -34.30
N THR A 288 29.89 27.79 -35.54
CA THR A 288 29.46 28.66 -36.64
C THR A 288 27.95 28.53 -36.82
N PHE A 289 27.22 29.62 -36.56
CA PHE A 289 25.76 29.64 -36.65
C PHE A 289 25.27 29.31 -38.06
N VAL A 290 24.41 28.29 -38.17
CA VAL A 290 23.72 27.92 -39.41
C VAL A 290 22.23 28.20 -39.22
N ARG A 291 21.70 29.13 -40.02
CA ARG A 291 20.28 29.49 -40.03
C ARG A 291 19.45 28.31 -40.53
N ILE A 292 18.37 27.99 -39.82
CA ILE A 292 17.44 26.93 -40.24
C ILE A 292 16.36 27.53 -41.14
N GLU A 293 16.25 27.01 -42.35
CA GLU A 293 15.20 27.42 -43.27
C GLU A 293 13.83 26.86 -42.84
N VAL A 294 12.92 27.75 -42.47
CA VAL A 294 11.51 27.41 -42.28
C VAL A 294 10.80 27.63 -43.61
N LYS A 295 10.34 26.53 -44.22
CA LYS A 295 9.53 26.64 -45.43
C LYS A 295 8.23 27.38 -45.09
N PRO A 296 7.89 28.47 -45.79
CA PRO A 296 6.57 29.08 -45.63
C PRO A 296 5.49 28.06 -45.98
N ALA A 297 4.33 28.17 -45.34
CA ALA A 297 3.20 27.30 -45.67
C ALA A 297 2.89 27.42 -47.16
N VAL A 298 2.94 26.29 -47.89
CA VAL A 298 2.68 26.23 -49.32
C VAL A 298 1.23 26.68 -49.56
N GLN A 299 1.04 27.87 -50.12
CA GLN A 299 -0.26 28.26 -50.68
C GLN A 299 -0.43 27.48 -51.97
N THR A 300 -1.19 26.38 -51.93
CA THR A 300 -1.58 25.68 -53.15
C THR A 300 -2.70 26.50 -53.80
N GLU A 301 -2.52 26.86 -55.07
CA GLU A 301 -3.43 27.70 -55.85
C GLU A 301 -4.91 27.41 -55.54
N GLY A 302 -5.57 28.35 -54.86
CA GLY A 302 -7.03 28.36 -54.70
C GLY A 302 -7.63 27.63 -53.50
N LYS A 303 -6.86 27.06 -52.55
CA LYS A 303 -7.39 26.60 -51.26
C LYS A 303 -6.61 27.19 -50.10
N GLU A 304 -7.25 28.08 -49.32
CA GLU A 304 -6.74 28.49 -48.02
C GLU A 304 -6.58 27.25 -47.13
N ILE A 305 -5.34 26.85 -46.87
CA ILE A 305 -5.05 25.83 -45.86
C ILE A 305 -5.43 26.44 -44.52
N LYS A 306 -6.51 25.94 -43.93
CA LYS A 306 -7.03 26.44 -42.66
C LYS A 306 -5.97 26.26 -41.57
N LYS A 307 -5.50 27.37 -41.00
CA LYS A 307 -4.57 27.38 -39.86
C LYS A 307 -5.11 26.47 -38.76
N SER A 308 -4.30 25.52 -38.30
CA SER A 308 -4.70 24.60 -37.23
C SER A 308 -5.00 25.38 -35.94
N PRO A 309 -5.93 24.92 -35.10
CA PRO A 309 -6.15 25.55 -33.79
C PRO A 309 -4.88 25.47 -32.92
N PHE A 310 -4.63 26.50 -32.11
CA PHE A 310 -3.44 26.58 -31.24
C PHE A 310 -3.20 25.31 -30.41
N HIS A 311 -4.25 24.74 -29.81
CA HIS A 311 -4.15 23.52 -29.00
C HIS A 311 -3.68 22.28 -29.77
N ALA A 312 -3.89 22.24 -31.09
CA ALA A 312 -3.44 21.15 -31.96
C ALA A 312 -2.02 21.40 -32.49
N ALA A 313 -1.56 22.65 -32.53
CA ALA A 313 -0.26 23.04 -33.08
C ALA A 313 0.80 23.37 -32.02
N GLN A 314 0.41 23.53 -30.75
CA GLN A 314 1.34 23.86 -29.68
C GLN A 314 2.35 22.72 -29.46
N PRO A 315 3.64 23.06 -29.28
CA PRO A 315 4.63 22.14 -28.74
C PRO A 315 4.23 21.61 -27.35
N GLY A 316 4.92 20.58 -26.87
CA GLY A 316 4.74 20.09 -25.51
C GLY A 316 4.94 21.19 -24.47
N THR A 317 4.33 21.06 -23.29
CA THR A 317 4.36 22.11 -22.25
C THR A 317 5.78 22.56 -21.87
N GLN A 318 6.74 21.63 -21.79
CA GLN A 318 8.14 21.95 -21.51
C GLN A 318 8.77 22.82 -22.61
N GLU A 319 8.44 22.55 -23.86
CA GLU A 319 8.90 23.33 -25.01
C GLU A 319 8.31 24.76 -24.99
N LEU A 320 7.03 24.91 -24.65
CA LEU A 320 6.42 26.23 -24.50
C LEU A 320 7.11 27.08 -23.41
N VAL A 321 7.47 26.45 -22.28
CA VAL A 321 8.20 27.13 -21.20
C VAL A 321 9.59 27.52 -21.66
N LEU A 322 10.31 26.64 -22.36
CA LEU A 322 11.65 26.94 -22.91
C LEU A 322 11.60 28.10 -23.91
N ILE A 323 10.65 28.07 -24.84
CA ILE A 323 10.43 29.15 -25.81
C ILE A 323 10.17 30.47 -25.07
N PHE A 324 9.29 30.48 -24.07
CA PHE A 324 9.01 31.65 -23.26
C PHE A 324 10.27 32.18 -22.56
N GLN A 325 11.06 31.31 -21.92
CA GLN A 325 12.28 31.69 -21.20
C GLN A 325 13.36 32.27 -22.12
N SER A 326 13.55 31.71 -23.32
CA SER A 326 14.46 32.27 -24.33
C SER A 326 13.98 33.64 -24.82
N MET A 327 12.70 33.76 -25.16
CA MET A 327 12.13 35.05 -25.59
C MET A 327 12.21 36.11 -24.50
N HIS A 328 11.96 35.74 -23.24
CA HIS A 328 12.04 36.67 -22.12
C HIS A 328 13.47 37.17 -21.89
N ARG A 329 14.47 36.28 -21.98
CA ARG A 329 15.89 36.65 -21.84
C ARG A 329 16.41 37.57 -22.94
N HIS A 330 15.92 37.39 -24.17
CA HIS A 330 16.37 38.17 -25.33
C HIS A 330 15.49 39.37 -25.66
N LYS A 331 14.44 39.64 -24.87
CA LYS A 331 13.52 40.75 -25.11
C LYS A 331 14.22 42.09 -24.89
N THR A 332 14.32 42.89 -25.95
CA THR A 332 14.78 44.29 -25.90
C THR A 332 13.63 45.21 -26.30
N GLU A 333 13.52 46.39 -25.69
CA GLU A 333 12.50 47.36 -26.06
C GLU A 333 12.74 47.87 -27.50
N GLY A 334 11.69 47.86 -28.33
CA GLY A 334 11.73 48.37 -29.70
C GLY A 334 12.16 47.39 -30.79
N GLU A 335 12.51 46.14 -30.44
CA GLU A 335 12.88 45.11 -31.42
C GLU A 335 11.66 44.43 -32.07
N THR A 336 11.83 43.97 -33.32
CA THR A 336 10.79 43.21 -34.03
C THR A 336 10.73 41.76 -33.56
N ASP A 337 9.61 41.09 -33.82
CA ASP A 337 9.44 39.67 -33.48
C ASP A 337 10.47 38.80 -34.22
N GLU A 338 10.83 39.15 -35.45
CA GLU A 338 11.85 38.44 -36.24
C GLU A 338 13.24 38.54 -35.59
N GLN A 339 13.63 39.73 -35.11
CA GLN A 339 14.90 39.95 -34.42
C GLN A 339 14.96 39.16 -33.10
N LEU A 340 13.87 39.14 -32.36
CA LEU A 340 13.76 38.35 -31.13
C LEU A 340 13.86 36.84 -31.42
N ILE A 341 13.18 36.37 -32.47
CA ILE A 341 13.22 34.96 -32.90
C ILE A 341 14.65 34.58 -33.33
N GLU A 342 15.35 35.44 -34.05
CA GLU A 342 16.74 35.20 -34.45
C GLU A 342 17.67 35.02 -33.25
N LYS A 343 17.55 35.87 -32.22
CA LYS A 343 18.34 35.73 -30.99
C LYS A 343 18.05 34.40 -30.29
N CYS A 344 16.78 34.02 -30.20
CA CYS A 344 16.37 32.74 -29.62
C CYS A 344 16.89 31.54 -30.42
N GLU A 345 16.85 31.60 -31.76
CA GLU A 345 17.37 30.55 -32.63
C GLU A 345 18.88 30.35 -32.43
N ARG A 346 19.63 31.45 -32.40
CA ARG A 346 21.07 31.46 -32.16
C ARG A 346 21.42 30.86 -30.81
N GLU A 347 20.66 31.21 -29.77
CA GLU A 347 20.80 30.60 -28.45
C GLU A 347 20.59 29.08 -28.53
N TRP A 348 19.48 28.63 -29.12
CA TRP A 348 19.18 27.19 -29.20
C TRP A 348 20.23 26.42 -29.99
N PHE A 349 20.76 27.02 -31.06
CA PHE A 349 21.86 26.47 -31.83
C PHE A 349 23.14 26.34 -30.99
N ASN A 350 23.52 27.39 -30.26
CA ASN A 350 24.70 27.40 -29.40
C ASN A 350 24.60 26.38 -28.25
N LEU A 351 23.39 26.13 -27.75
CA LEU A 351 23.11 25.09 -26.76
C LEU A 351 23.07 23.67 -27.35
N GLY A 352 23.26 23.51 -28.67
CA GLY A 352 23.30 22.22 -29.34
C GLY A 352 21.93 21.56 -29.49
N HIS A 353 20.84 22.33 -29.47
CA HIS A 353 19.51 21.77 -29.73
C HIS A 353 19.44 21.18 -31.14
N ASN A 354 18.74 20.04 -31.28
CA ASN A 354 18.59 19.36 -32.57
C ASN A 354 17.88 20.26 -33.60
N GLU A 355 18.36 20.23 -34.84
CA GLU A 355 17.85 21.02 -35.97
C GLU A 355 16.33 20.91 -36.15
N ARG A 356 15.77 19.70 -36.09
CA ARG A 356 14.33 19.46 -36.24
C ARG A 356 13.52 20.10 -35.10
N THR A 357 14.07 20.11 -33.90
CA THR A 357 13.45 20.74 -32.74
C THR A 357 13.43 22.26 -32.92
N ILE A 358 14.55 22.85 -33.34
CA ILE A 358 14.62 24.28 -33.64
C ILE A 358 13.64 24.64 -34.77
N GLN A 359 13.63 23.88 -35.87
CA GLN A 359 12.69 24.09 -36.98
C GLN A 359 11.23 24.07 -36.52
N SER A 360 10.86 23.14 -35.64
CA SER A 360 9.51 23.05 -35.04
C SER A 360 9.16 24.30 -34.23
N ARG A 361 10.08 24.79 -33.39
CA ARG A 361 9.90 26.03 -32.61
C ARG A 361 9.73 27.25 -33.52
N LEU A 362 10.58 27.38 -34.54
CA LEU A 362 10.49 28.49 -35.49
C LEU A 362 9.19 28.45 -36.29
N THR A 363 8.77 27.27 -36.75
CA THR A 363 7.48 27.09 -37.45
C THR A 363 6.30 27.46 -36.54
N PHE A 364 6.34 27.04 -35.27
CA PHE A 364 5.34 27.40 -34.28
C PHE A 364 5.30 28.92 -34.05
N LEU A 365 6.44 29.57 -33.88
CA LEU A 365 6.51 31.02 -33.65
C LEU A 365 6.03 31.79 -34.89
N ALA A 366 6.46 31.42 -36.09
CA ALA A 366 5.98 32.03 -37.33
C ALA A 366 4.45 31.94 -37.48
N GLY A 367 3.84 30.84 -37.02
CA GLY A 367 2.40 30.62 -37.10
C GLY A 367 1.59 31.19 -35.95
N TYR A 368 2.09 31.19 -34.70
CA TYR A 368 1.25 31.28 -33.50
C TYR A 368 1.74 32.28 -32.44
N MET A 369 2.62 33.23 -32.79
CA MET A 369 3.17 34.21 -31.85
C MET A 369 2.13 35.02 -31.08
N VAL A 370 1.04 35.44 -31.74
CA VAL A 370 -0.02 36.23 -31.11
C VAL A 370 -0.80 35.38 -30.08
N GLU A 371 -1.20 34.17 -30.48
CA GLU A 371 -1.90 33.24 -29.61
C GLU A 371 -1.03 32.79 -28.43
N PHE A 372 0.27 32.57 -28.68
CA PHE A 372 1.23 32.21 -27.65
C PHE A 372 1.36 33.31 -26.60
N ARG A 373 1.47 34.59 -27.00
CA ARG A 373 1.47 35.73 -26.06
C ARG A 373 0.19 35.79 -25.22
N LYS A 374 -0.97 35.45 -25.79
CA LYS A 374 -2.23 35.38 -25.06
C LYS A 374 -2.21 34.26 -24.02
N GLN A 375 -1.67 33.09 -24.38
CA GLN A 375 -1.49 31.94 -23.49
C GLN A 375 -0.55 32.24 -22.33
N VAL A 376 0.59 32.88 -22.60
CA VAL A 376 1.56 33.34 -21.59
C VAL A 376 0.88 34.20 -20.52
N LYS A 377 0.04 35.16 -20.93
CA LYS A 377 -0.75 36.00 -20.01
C LYS A 377 -1.81 35.20 -19.26
N GLN A 378 -2.63 34.43 -19.98
CA GLN A 378 -3.74 33.65 -19.40
C GLN A 378 -3.26 32.66 -18.34
N HIS A 379 -2.11 32.04 -18.56
CA HIS A 379 -1.54 31.05 -17.66
C HIS A 379 -0.49 31.61 -16.70
N ARG A 380 -0.26 32.94 -16.72
CA ARG A 380 0.64 33.66 -15.81
C ARG A 380 2.05 33.09 -15.82
N TYR A 381 2.61 32.95 -17.02
CA TYR A 381 3.96 32.39 -17.20
C TYR A 381 5.02 33.22 -16.47
N GLU A 382 4.91 34.55 -16.49
CA GLU A 382 5.82 35.47 -15.77
C GLU A 382 5.85 35.25 -14.25
N GLU A 383 4.77 34.73 -13.65
CA GLU A 383 4.72 34.41 -12.21
C GLU A 383 5.26 33.00 -11.91
N LYS A 384 5.33 32.13 -12.92
CA LYS A 384 5.57 30.68 -12.75
C LYS A 384 6.95 30.21 -13.18
N HIS A 385 7.58 30.90 -14.13
CA HIS A 385 8.77 30.47 -14.85
C HIS A 385 9.73 31.63 -15.02
#